data_AF-A0A8J3FKJ4-F1
#
_entry.id   AF-A0A8J3FKJ4-F1
#
_cell.length_a   1.000
_cell.length_b   1.000
_cell.length_c   1.000
_cell.angle_alpha   90.00
_cell.angle_beta   90.00
_cell.angle_gamma   90.00
#
_symmetry.space_group_name_H-M   'P 1'
#
loop_
_entity.id
_entity.type
_entity.pdbx_description
1 polymer ?
#
loop_
_entity_poly.entity_id
_entity_poly.type
_entity_poly.pdbx_seq_one_letter_code
_entity_poly.pdbx_strand_id
1 'polypeptide(L)'
;MASPYVATALLTALTCASCAVPTVGARRAHTIHEIQGTGAVSPVQGTQVTVTGVVTAVRAAKPGGFWIQSAAPDADERTSEAVYVFTNTRPEVTSGATVEVTGTVSEYRPGGAESGGLSRTEITKPTVRQTAAAGPLPAPVEVTAAAVPAAYAADGDQEARALTPTRYALDRYESWEGMRVRLRDAPVVGPTAHRETWVTVRPAEHRTPRGGTLYGGYDQQNAGRLKIAPLAGEAPAGNVGDVLTGETVGVVDYDQYGGYGVAATAVGALRPGGLARETAAAPAPGQLTVATYNVENLDPRDPATKFNRLATGIVTHLRSPDIVALEEVQDDNGAANDAVVSAAETYRRLIAAVTAAGGPAYAYRQIDPVDDADGGEPGGNIRVGFLYNPARVRHEDRAGGGPTTAVTVVADGGARLSHSPGRVAPTDPAWANSRKPLAAEFTFGGRRVIVVACHFASKGGDQPLSARVQPPARPSEQQRGAQAATLRRFVDSVLAVPGDTRLAVVGDLNDFAFSPTLATLTAGGALRNLADTLPAAERYTYVYQGNSQALDHTLIGAGWGAAAYDIVHLNAEFVDQASDHDPQVARLTP
;
A
#
# COMPACT_ATOMS: atom_id res chain seq x y z
N MET A 1 -3.10 104.03 -14.95
CA MET A 1 -1.83 104.01 -15.70
C MET A 1 -1.85 102.81 -16.64
N ALA A 2 -1.36 103.01 -17.86
CA ALA A 2 -1.64 102.23 -19.06
C ALA A 2 -0.83 100.91 -19.20
N SER A 3 -1.44 99.95 -19.91
CA SER A 3 -0.97 98.92 -20.89
C SER A 3 0.55 98.74 -21.18
N PRO A 4 1.05 97.61 -21.79
CA PRO A 4 0.34 96.71 -22.74
C PRO A 4 0.65 95.18 -22.77
N TYR A 5 -0.25 94.46 -23.47
CA TYR A 5 -0.20 93.25 -24.34
C TYR A 5 1.05 92.32 -24.43
N VAL A 6 0.81 91.01 -24.57
CA VAL A 6 1.14 90.13 -25.74
C VAL A 6 0.53 88.70 -25.57
N ALA A 7 0.20 88.08 -26.70
CA ALA A 7 -0.69 86.93 -26.94
C ALA A 7 -0.05 85.52 -26.86
N THR A 8 -0.89 84.48 -26.75
CA THR A 8 -0.75 83.25 -27.56
C THR A 8 -2.08 82.47 -27.61
N ALA A 9 -2.56 82.13 -28.81
CA ALA A 9 -3.73 81.29 -29.06
C ALA A 9 -3.27 79.86 -29.41
N LEU A 10 -3.92 78.83 -28.86
CA LEU A 10 -3.75 77.43 -29.24
C LEU A 10 -5.09 76.87 -29.73
N LEU A 11 -5.13 76.45 -31.00
CA LEU A 11 -6.19 75.62 -31.57
C LEU A 11 -5.99 74.17 -31.10
N THR A 12 -7.04 73.52 -30.61
CA THR A 12 -7.12 72.05 -30.52
C THR A 12 -8.45 71.57 -31.09
N ALA A 13 -8.35 70.71 -32.10
CA ALA A 13 -9.46 70.07 -32.80
C ALA A 13 -10.04 68.94 -31.95
N LEU A 14 -11.36 68.89 -31.82
CA LEU A 14 -12.09 67.81 -31.18
C LEU A 14 -12.40 66.72 -32.23
N THR A 15 -11.70 65.59 -32.16
CA THR A 15 -12.03 64.38 -32.91
C THR A 15 -13.01 63.52 -32.11
N CYS A 16 -14.15 63.19 -32.72
CA CYS A 16 -15.12 62.24 -32.17
C CYS A 16 -14.52 60.83 -32.10
N ALA A 17 -14.24 60.35 -30.88
CA ALA A 17 -13.95 58.95 -30.63
C ALA A 17 -15.27 58.16 -30.59
N SER A 18 -15.45 57.26 -31.56
CA SER A 18 -16.53 56.27 -31.53
C SER A 18 -16.33 55.34 -30.34
N CYS A 19 -17.36 55.19 -29.51
CA CYS A 19 -17.38 54.21 -28.43
C CYS A 19 -17.42 52.80 -29.04
N ALA A 20 -16.29 52.12 -29.10
CA ALA A 20 -16.25 50.68 -29.34
C ALA A 20 -16.77 49.98 -28.08
N VAL A 21 -17.98 49.43 -28.17
CA VAL A 21 -18.50 48.50 -27.17
C VAL A 21 -17.59 47.26 -27.18
N PRO A 22 -17.06 46.79 -26.05
CA PRO A 22 -16.32 45.53 -26.03
C PRO A 22 -17.29 44.43 -26.46
N THR A 23 -16.99 43.77 -27.58
CA THR A 23 -17.67 42.52 -27.95
C THR A 23 -17.36 41.52 -26.84
N VAL A 24 -18.38 41.20 -26.03
CA VAL A 24 -18.35 40.01 -25.18
C VAL A 24 -18.11 38.84 -26.13
N GLY A 25 -16.89 38.28 -26.10
CA GLY A 25 -16.54 37.13 -26.93
C GLY A 25 -17.60 36.05 -26.74
N ALA A 26 -18.16 35.56 -27.84
CA ALA A 26 -19.18 34.51 -27.81
C ALA A 26 -18.62 33.33 -26.99
N ARG A 27 -19.31 32.98 -25.89
CA ARG A 27 -18.99 31.79 -25.10
C ARG A 27 -19.06 30.58 -26.04
N ARG A 28 -17.93 29.92 -26.28
CA ARG A 28 -17.88 28.69 -27.08
C ARG A 28 -18.53 27.57 -26.28
N ALA A 29 -19.54 26.94 -26.86
CA ALA A 29 -20.03 25.67 -26.37
C ALA A 29 -18.97 24.60 -26.68
N HIS A 30 -18.58 23.83 -25.66
CA HIS A 30 -17.65 22.71 -25.78
C HIS A 30 -18.41 21.39 -25.62
N THR A 31 -17.97 20.36 -26.32
CA THR A 31 -18.36 18.97 -25.99
C THR A 31 -17.50 18.45 -24.84
N ILE A 32 -17.92 17.36 -24.20
CA ILE A 32 -17.14 16.78 -23.10
C ILE A 32 -15.82 16.16 -23.62
N HIS A 33 -15.82 15.48 -24.76
CA HIS A 33 -14.59 14.98 -25.37
C HIS A 33 -13.62 16.08 -25.83
N GLU A 34 -14.11 17.29 -26.17
CA GLU A 34 -13.21 18.44 -26.41
C GLU A 34 -12.57 18.95 -25.11
N ILE A 35 -13.24 18.80 -23.97
CA ILE A 35 -12.70 19.15 -22.66
C ILE A 35 -11.67 18.10 -22.22
N GLN A 36 -11.98 16.82 -22.35
CA GLN A 36 -11.10 15.72 -21.98
C GLN A 36 -9.88 15.64 -22.92
N GLY A 37 -10.10 15.63 -24.23
CA GLY A 37 -9.04 15.50 -25.22
C GLY A 37 -8.50 14.07 -25.34
N THR A 38 -7.38 13.91 -26.05
CA THR A 38 -6.77 12.59 -26.38
C THR A 38 -5.51 12.27 -25.55
N GLY A 39 -5.25 13.05 -24.51
CA GLY A 39 -4.14 12.89 -23.56
C GLY A 39 -4.69 13.01 -22.13
N ALA A 40 -3.84 12.78 -21.13
CA ALA A 40 -4.26 12.85 -19.70
C ALA A 40 -4.39 14.28 -19.13
N VAL A 41 -4.23 15.29 -19.98
CA VAL A 41 -4.36 16.71 -19.62
C VAL A 41 -5.28 17.37 -20.63
N SER A 42 -6.28 18.08 -20.12
CA SER A 42 -7.23 18.80 -20.95
C SER A 42 -6.54 19.78 -21.92
N PRO A 43 -6.87 19.76 -23.23
CA PRO A 43 -6.35 20.74 -24.19
C PRO A 43 -6.91 22.15 -23.97
N VAL A 44 -7.91 22.30 -23.10
CA VAL A 44 -8.56 23.57 -22.75
C VAL A 44 -8.42 23.91 -21.27
N GLN A 45 -7.43 23.33 -20.59
CA GLN A 45 -7.08 23.67 -19.20
C GLN A 45 -6.97 25.20 -19.01
N GLY A 46 -7.54 25.71 -17.92
CA GLY A 46 -7.57 27.14 -17.59
C GLY A 46 -8.60 27.96 -18.37
N THR A 47 -9.28 27.36 -19.36
CA THR A 47 -10.30 28.04 -20.16
C THR A 47 -11.68 27.93 -19.50
N GLN A 48 -12.49 28.99 -19.63
CA GLN A 48 -13.91 28.92 -19.28
C GLN A 48 -14.69 28.24 -20.41
N VAL A 49 -15.44 27.19 -20.07
CA VAL A 49 -16.23 26.40 -21.00
C VAL A 49 -17.70 26.45 -20.64
N THR A 50 -18.57 26.22 -21.61
CA THR A 50 -19.99 25.89 -21.40
C THR A 50 -20.26 24.53 -22.04
N VAL A 51 -20.74 23.57 -21.25
CA VAL A 51 -20.97 22.19 -21.69
C VAL A 51 -22.30 21.67 -21.16
N THR A 52 -22.95 20.77 -21.90
CA THR A 52 -24.17 20.09 -21.47
C THR A 52 -23.90 18.60 -21.28
N GLY A 53 -24.44 18.01 -20.22
CA GLY A 53 -24.35 16.57 -19.97
C GLY A 53 -25.40 16.07 -18.99
N VAL A 54 -25.56 14.75 -18.93
CA VAL A 54 -26.45 14.05 -18.01
C VAL A 54 -25.69 13.77 -16.71
N VAL A 55 -26.25 14.14 -15.57
CA VAL A 55 -25.66 13.85 -14.25
C VAL A 55 -25.66 12.35 -14.00
N THR A 56 -24.48 11.72 -13.94
CA THR A 56 -24.35 10.26 -13.77
C THR A 56 -24.15 9.85 -12.32
N ALA A 57 -23.44 10.66 -11.53
CA ALA A 57 -23.12 10.40 -10.14
C ALA A 57 -22.99 11.70 -9.33
N VAL A 58 -23.23 11.63 -8.02
CA VAL A 58 -23.13 12.78 -7.10
C VAL A 58 -22.28 12.38 -5.90
N ARG A 59 -21.20 13.13 -5.66
CA ARG A 59 -20.39 13.06 -4.43
C ARG A 59 -20.90 14.10 -3.44
N ALA A 60 -21.71 13.65 -2.49
CA ALA A 60 -22.35 14.53 -1.51
C ALA A 60 -21.44 14.93 -0.33
N ALA A 61 -20.40 14.14 -0.04
CA ALA A 61 -19.42 14.42 1.00
C ALA A 61 -18.51 15.59 0.59
N LYS A 62 -17.93 16.32 1.56
CA LYS A 62 -16.98 17.40 1.28
C LYS A 62 -15.55 16.85 1.13
N PRO A 63 -14.77 17.33 0.14
CA PRO A 63 -15.18 18.27 -0.90
C PRO A 63 -16.13 17.61 -1.91
N GLY A 64 -17.23 18.30 -2.23
CA GLY A 64 -18.34 17.76 -3.04
C GLY A 64 -18.24 18.10 -4.52
N GLY A 65 -19.05 17.39 -5.30
CA GLY A 65 -19.16 17.56 -6.75
C GLY A 65 -19.99 16.46 -7.39
N PHE A 66 -20.10 16.45 -8.71
CA PHE A 66 -20.89 15.49 -9.47
C PHE A 66 -20.28 15.25 -10.84
N TRP A 67 -20.60 14.12 -11.47
CA TRP A 67 -20.14 13.80 -12.81
C TRP A 67 -21.27 14.06 -13.81
N ILE A 68 -20.92 14.62 -14.95
CA ILE A 68 -21.79 14.70 -16.11
C ILE A 68 -21.19 13.87 -17.24
N GLN A 69 -22.03 13.23 -18.05
CA GLN A 69 -21.63 12.46 -19.21
C GLN A 69 -22.45 12.84 -20.44
N SER A 70 -21.83 12.81 -21.62
CA SER A 70 -22.46 13.13 -22.89
C SER A 70 -23.55 12.13 -23.23
N ALA A 71 -24.68 12.62 -23.74
CA ALA A 71 -25.72 11.77 -24.31
C ALA A 71 -25.45 11.42 -25.79
N ALA A 72 -24.48 12.09 -26.42
CA ALA A 72 -24.07 11.89 -27.80
C ALA A 72 -22.54 11.72 -27.84
N PRO A 73 -22.03 10.53 -27.49
CA PRO A 73 -20.59 10.27 -27.45
C PRO A 73 -19.99 10.30 -28.85
N ASP A 74 -18.69 10.61 -28.95
CA ASP A 74 -17.91 10.42 -30.17
C ASP A 74 -17.53 8.93 -30.37
N ALA A 75 -16.62 8.68 -31.30
CA ALA A 75 -16.11 7.34 -31.60
C ALA A 75 -14.60 7.16 -31.29
N ASP A 76 -13.95 8.17 -30.70
CA ASP A 76 -12.53 8.10 -30.39
C ASP A 76 -12.33 7.44 -29.01
N GLU A 77 -11.77 6.24 -28.98
CA GLU A 77 -11.56 5.50 -27.71
C GLU A 77 -10.59 6.18 -26.73
N ARG A 78 -9.92 7.25 -27.17
CA ARG A 78 -8.96 8.04 -26.38
C ARG A 78 -9.62 9.22 -25.65
N THR A 79 -10.86 9.58 -25.97
CA THR A 79 -11.57 10.69 -25.32
C THR A 79 -12.56 10.13 -24.31
N SER A 80 -12.58 10.70 -23.10
CA SER A 80 -13.68 10.46 -22.17
C SER A 80 -14.89 11.30 -22.55
N GLU A 81 -16.07 10.71 -22.37
CA GLU A 81 -17.36 11.35 -22.57
C GLU A 81 -17.95 11.92 -21.28
N ALA A 82 -17.19 11.90 -20.19
CA ALA A 82 -17.59 12.42 -18.90
C ALA A 82 -16.58 13.39 -18.31
N VAL A 83 -17.03 14.27 -17.42
CA VAL A 83 -16.16 15.21 -16.69
C VAL A 83 -16.71 15.44 -15.29
N TYR A 84 -15.81 15.61 -14.33
CA TYR A 84 -16.18 15.95 -12.96
C TYR A 84 -16.45 17.45 -12.81
N VAL A 85 -17.52 17.80 -12.10
CA VAL A 85 -17.89 19.18 -11.77
C VAL A 85 -17.68 19.39 -10.28
N PHE A 86 -16.62 20.12 -9.95
CA PHE A 86 -16.24 20.40 -8.57
C PHE A 86 -17.02 21.58 -8.00
N THR A 87 -17.78 21.34 -6.93
CA THR A 87 -18.59 22.37 -6.26
C THR A 87 -18.07 22.73 -4.88
N ASN A 88 -17.15 21.94 -4.31
CA ASN A 88 -16.68 22.00 -2.91
C ASN A 88 -17.76 21.74 -1.85
N THR A 89 -19.01 22.08 -2.11
CA THR A 89 -20.20 21.81 -1.31
C THR A 89 -21.02 20.67 -1.90
N ARG A 90 -22.01 20.18 -1.13
CA ARG A 90 -22.99 19.22 -1.64
C ARG A 90 -23.71 19.81 -2.87
N PRO A 91 -23.70 19.16 -4.04
CA PRO A 91 -24.44 19.60 -5.21
C PRO A 91 -25.96 19.49 -5.03
N GLU A 92 -26.71 20.45 -5.57
CA GLU A 92 -28.18 20.42 -5.66
C GLU A 92 -28.64 19.91 -7.03
N VAL A 93 -28.10 18.76 -7.45
CA VAL A 93 -28.48 18.08 -8.70
C VAL A 93 -28.90 16.64 -8.42
N THR A 94 -29.70 16.08 -9.31
CA THR A 94 -30.17 14.68 -9.22
C THR A 94 -29.61 13.88 -10.38
N SER A 95 -29.24 12.63 -10.12
CA SER A 95 -28.83 11.68 -11.17
C SER A 95 -29.92 11.57 -12.25
N GLY A 96 -29.50 11.51 -13.51
CA GLY A 96 -30.37 11.50 -14.69
C GLY A 96 -30.79 12.88 -15.20
N ALA A 97 -30.62 13.95 -14.43
CA ALA A 97 -30.94 15.30 -14.90
C ALA A 97 -29.94 15.76 -15.96
N THR A 98 -30.41 16.47 -16.99
CA THR A 98 -29.53 17.14 -17.94
C THR A 98 -29.25 18.55 -17.45
N VAL A 99 -27.97 18.90 -17.38
CA VAL A 99 -27.49 20.20 -16.91
C VAL A 99 -26.57 20.83 -17.94
N GLU A 100 -26.66 22.14 -18.06
CA GLU A 100 -25.66 23.00 -18.69
C GLU A 100 -24.77 23.57 -17.58
N VAL A 101 -23.46 23.38 -17.72
CA VAL A 101 -22.44 23.82 -16.77
C VAL A 101 -21.54 24.83 -17.43
N THR A 102 -21.37 25.99 -16.80
CA THR A 102 -20.36 26.98 -17.17
C THR A 102 -19.34 27.11 -16.06
N GLY A 103 -18.06 26.93 -16.36
CA GLY A 103 -16.99 26.99 -15.35
C GLY A 103 -15.61 26.95 -15.99
N THR A 104 -14.57 26.87 -15.17
CA THR A 104 -13.16 26.82 -15.65
C THR A 104 -12.62 25.40 -15.56
N VAL A 105 -12.08 24.88 -16.66
CA VAL A 105 -11.43 23.57 -16.68
C VAL A 105 -10.11 23.64 -15.91
N SER A 106 -9.88 22.64 -15.06
CA SER A 106 -8.70 22.51 -14.23
C SER A 106 -8.22 21.06 -14.20
N GLU A 107 -6.92 20.88 -13.99
CA GLU A 107 -6.33 19.58 -13.65
C GLU A 107 -6.13 19.53 -12.14
N TYR A 108 -6.87 18.67 -11.46
CA TYR A 108 -6.72 18.46 -10.02
C TYR A 108 -5.96 17.18 -9.76
N ARG A 109 -4.94 17.20 -8.90
CA ARG A 109 -4.15 16.01 -8.54
C ARG A 109 -4.60 15.48 -7.17
N PRO A 110 -5.39 14.40 -7.10
CA PRO A 110 -5.72 13.76 -5.83
C PRO A 110 -4.44 13.41 -5.06
N GLY A 111 -4.43 13.65 -3.74
CA GLY A 111 -3.23 13.46 -2.90
C GLY A 111 -2.21 14.61 -2.96
N GLY A 112 -2.40 15.61 -3.83
CA GLY A 112 -1.54 16.78 -3.96
C GLY A 112 -0.34 16.59 -4.90
N ALA A 113 0.44 17.65 -5.11
CA ALA A 113 1.55 17.67 -6.07
C ALA A 113 2.63 16.61 -5.77
N GLU A 114 2.94 16.40 -4.49
CA GLU A 114 3.96 15.46 -4.03
C GLU A 114 3.54 13.99 -4.12
N SER A 115 2.25 13.70 -4.38
CA SER A 115 1.76 12.32 -4.49
C SER A 115 2.36 11.56 -5.68
N GLY A 116 2.77 12.29 -6.73
CA GLY A 116 3.18 11.70 -8.00
C GLY A 116 2.06 10.97 -8.76
N GLY A 117 0.80 11.00 -8.28
CA GLY A 117 -0.37 10.44 -8.97
C GLY A 117 -0.72 11.21 -10.23
N LEU A 118 -1.71 10.77 -11.02
CA LEU A 118 -2.23 11.49 -12.19
C LEU A 118 -3.16 12.63 -11.78
N SER A 119 -3.34 13.63 -12.65
CA SER A 119 -4.43 14.59 -12.52
C SER A 119 -5.76 14.01 -12.98
N ARG A 120 -6.83 14.65 -12.53
CA ARG A 120 -8.20 14.50 -13.00
C ARG A 120 -8.66 15.79 -13.63
N THR A 121 -9.26 15.72 -14.82
CA THR A 121 -9.90 16.86 -15.47
C THR A 121 -11.21 17.20 -14.76
N GLU A 122 -11.35 18.43 -14.29
CA GLU A 122 -12.57 18.90 -13.63
C GLU A 122 -12.97 20.33 -14.00
N ILE A 123 -14.27 20.64 -13.90
CA ILE A 123 -14.81 21.98 -14.05
C ILE A 123 -14.97 22.60 -12.67
N THR A 124 -14.28 23.71 -12.44
CA THR A 124 -14.29 24.47 -11.18
C THR A 124 -15.08 25.76 -11.29
N LYS A 125 -15.47 26.32 -10.12
CA LYS A 125 -16.33 27.52 -10.01
C LYS A 125 -17.58 27.44 -10.90
N PRO A 126 -18.32 26.31 -10.89
CA PRO A 126 -19.38 26.08 -11.84
C PRO A 126 -20.62 26.94 -11.56
N THR A 127 -21.24 27.44 -12.62
CA THR A 127 -22.66 27.82 -12.65
C THR A 127 -23.42 26.69 -13.34
N VAL A 128 -24.43 26.15 -12.67
CA VAL A 128 -25.18 24.97 -13.14
C VAL A 128 -26.62 25.39 -13.43
N ARG A 129 -27.10 25.09 -14.64
CA ARG A 129 -28.49 25.29 -15.07
C ARG A 129 -29.07 23.95 -15.51
N GLN A 130 -30.09 23.46 -14.81
CA GLN A 130 -30.82 22.28 -15.26
C GLN A 130 -31.63 22.62 -16.52
N THR A 131 -31.42 21.84 -17.58
CA THR A 131 -32.07 22.02 -18.89
C THR A 131 -33.12 20.96 -19.18
N ALA A 132 -33.04 19.80 -18.51
CA ALA A 132 -34.10 18.80 -18.50
C ALA A 132 -34.20 18.11 -17.14
N ALA A 133 -35.40 17.62 -16.80
CA ALA A 133 -35.61 16.78 -15.62
C ALA A 133 -34.90 15.42 -15.74
N ALA A 134 -34.88 14.66 -14.65
CA ALA A 134 -34.24 13.35 -14.63
C ALA A 134 -34.83 12.40 -15.69
N GLY A 135 -33.96 11.88 -16.56
CA GLY A 135 -34.27 10.91 -17.59
C GLY A 135 -33.36 9.67 -17.51
N PRO A 136 -33.30 8.86 -18.58
CA PRO A 136 -32.42 7.69 -18.61
C PRO A 136 -30.93 8.12 -18.54
N LEU A 137 -30.15 7.34 -17.80
CA LEU A 137 -28.69 7.51 -17.75
C LEU A 137 -28.04 6.98 -19.04
N PRO A 138 -26.89 7.54 -19.46
CA PRO A 138 -26.03 6.91 -20.45
C PRO A 138 -25.75 5.44 -20.08
N ALA A 139 -25.76 4.59 -21.12
CA ALA A 139 -25.46 3.18 -20.95
C ALA A 139 -24.03 3.03 -20.36
N PRO A 140 -23.84 2.15 -19.36
CA PRO A 140 -22.54 1.98 -18.76
C PRO A 140 -21.59 1.24 -19.72
N VAL A 141 -20.33 1.67 -19.79
CA VAL A 141 -19.28 0.92 -20.49
C VAL A 141 -18.97 -0.34 -19.70
N GLU A 142 -18.86 -1.48 -20.38
CA GLU A 142 -18.57 -2.76 -19.73
C GLU A 142 -17.07 -2.96 -19.57
N VAL A 143 -16.62 -3.08 -18.31
CA VAL A 143 -15.21 -3.32 -18.00
C VAL A 143 -14.99 -4.83 -17.90
N THR A 144 -14.38 -5.39 -18.94
CA THR A 144 -14.08 -6.82 -19.06
C THR A 144 -12.57 -7.04 -19.16
N ALA A 145 -12.15 -8.29 -18.98
CA ALA A 145 -10.75 -8.68 -19.20
C ALA A 145 -10.23 -8.34 -20.60
N ALA A 146 -11.10 -8.36 -21.62
CA ALA A 146 -10.75 -8.05 -23.00
C ALA A 146 -10.67 -6.55 -23.28
N ALA A 147 -11.39 -5.74 -22.49
CA ALA A 147 -11.39 -4.29 -22.62
C ALA A 147 -10.17 -3.63 -21.96
N VAL A 148 -9.47 -4.34 -21.08
CA VAL A 148 -8.29 -3.85 -20.34
C VAL A 148 -7.01 -4.53 -20.85
N PRO A 149 -6.08 -3.77 -21.46
CA PRO A 149 -4.79 -4.32 -21.90
C PRO A 149 -3.98 -4.94 -20.77
N ALA A 150 -3.11 -5.90 -21.10
CA ALA A 150 -2.24 -6.54 -20.11
C ALA A 150 -1.04 -5.69 -19.73
N ALA A 151 -0.47 -4.92 -20.67
CA ALA A 151 0.61 -4.01 -20.35
C ALA A 151 0.06 -2.86 -19.50
N TYR A 152 0.68 -2.58 -18.36
CA TYR A 152 0.11 -1.64 -17.41
C TYR A 152 0.21 -0.19 -17.86
N ALA A 153 1.42 0.29 -18.17
CA ALA A 153 1.69 1.65 -18.60
C ALA A 153 2.88 1.73 -19.57
N ALA A 154 2.99 2.85 -20.30
CA ALA A 154 4.20 3.18 -21.05
C ALA A 154 5.28 3.73 -20.11
N ASP A 155 6.55 3.59 -20.45
CA ASP A 155 7.63 4.31 -19.76
C ASP A 155 7.54 5.82 -20.01
N GLY A 156 7.95 6.59 -19.01
CA GLY A 156 8.01 8.05 -19.05
C GLY A 156 6.79 8.74 -18.42
N ASP A 157 6.61 10.00 -18.79
CA ASP A 157 5.56 10.86 -18.26
C ASP A 157 4.24 10.63 -19.00
N GLN A 158 3.24 10.11 -18.30
CA GLN A 158 1.92 9.79 -18.85
C GLN A 158 1.12 11.05 -19.23
N GLU A 159 1.36 12.19 -18.58
CA GLU A 159 0.69 13.47 -18.88
C GLU A 159 1.36 14.23 -20.04
N ALA A 160 2.53 13.77 -20.52
CA ALA A 160 3.27 14.39 -21.62
C ALA A 160 3.03 13.71 -22.98
N ARG A 161 2.06 12.80 -23.07
CA ARG A 161 1.80 12.00 -24.27
C ARG A 161 0.31 11.82 -24.56
N ALA A 162 0.00 11.44 -25.80
CA ALA A 162 -1.34 10.99 -26.16
C ALA A 162 -1.62 9.60 -25.55
N LEU A 163 -2.89 9.33 -25.28
CA LEU A 163 -3.36 8.03 -24.79
C LEU A 163 -3.28 6.98 -25.89
N THR A 164 -2.94 5.76 -25.48
CA THR A 164 -2.94 4.53 -26.27
C THR A 164 -3.70 3.43 -25.54
N PRO A 165 -5.03 3.60 -25.36
CA PRO A 165 -5.87 2.77 -24.50
C PRO A 165 -6.05 1.32 -25.00
N THR A 166 -5.67 1.02 -26.24
CA THR A 166 -5.58 -0.35 -26.77
C THR A 166 -4.31 -1.08 -26.36
N ARG A 167 -3.29 -0.36 -25.90
CA ARG A 167 -1.99 -0.92 -25.52
C ARG A 167 -1.78 -0.96 -24.02
N TYR A 168 -2.19 0.08 -23.29
CA TYR A 168 -1.92 0.21 -21.86
C TYR A 168 -3.19 0.31 -21.01
N ALA A 169 -3.20 -0.40 -19.89
CA ALA A 169 -4.30 -0.39 -18.93
C ALA A 169 -4.51 0.99 -18.30
N LEU A 170 -3.43 1.68 -17.93
CA LEU A 170 -3.52 3.01 -17.33
C LEU A 170 -4.19 4.01 -18.28
N ASP A 171 -3.83 3.98 -19.57
CA ASP A 171 -4.45 4.81 -20.62
C ASP A 171 -5.91 4.44 -20.86
N ARG A 172 -6.24 3.16 -20.74
CA ARG A 172 -7.61 2.67 -20.89
C ARG A 172 -8.51 3.21 -19.78
N TYR A 173 -8.01 3.22 -18.55
CA TYR A 173 -8.78 3.78 -17.44
C TYR A 173 -8.87 5.31 -17.51
N GLU A 174 -7.80 5.96 -17.95
CA GLU A 174 -7.82 7.41 -18.19
C GLU A 174 -8.80 7.80 -19.31
N SER A 175 -8.87 7.04 -20.41
CA SER A 175 -9.88 7.31 -21.45
C SER A 175 -11.32 7.04 -21.01
N TRP A 176 -11.51 6.44 -19.83
CA TRP A 176 -12.81 6.30 -19.17
C TRP A 176 -13.00 7.26 -17.99
N GLU A 177 -12.10 8.22 -17.75
CA GLU A 177 -12.18 9.12 -16.60
C GLU A 177 -13.58 9.75 -16.45
N GLY A 178 -14.22 9.52 -15.30
CA GLY A 178 -15.57 10.01 -15.00
C GLY A 178 -16.71 9.27 -15.71
N MET A 179 -16.42 8.40 -16.68
CA MET A 179 -17.45 7.69 -17.43
C MET A 179 -18.14 6.67 -16.56
N ARG A 180 -19.44 6.51 -16.79
CA ARG A 180 -20.24 5.47 -16.16
C ARG A 180 -19.84 4.10 -16.69
N VAL A 181 -19.39 3.22 -15.80
CA VAL A 181 -18.92 1.87 -16.08
C VAL A 181 -19.72 0.82 -15.31
N ARG A 182 -19.70 -0.42 -15.80
CA ARG A 182 -20.20 -1.59 -15.09
C ARG A 182 -19.20 -2.74 -15.10
N LEU A 183 -19.14 -3.46 -13.98
CA LEU A 183 -18.44 -4.72 -13.80
C LEU A 183 -19.46 -5.81 -13.46
N ARG A 184 -19.19 -7.04 -13.86
CA ARG A 184 -20.04 -8.20 -13.57
C ARG A 184 -19.25 -9.28 -12.85
N ASP A 185 -19.83 -9.82 -11.78
CA ASP A 185 -19.29 -10.98 -11.05
C ASP A 185 -17.79 -10.88 -10.76
N ALA A 186 -17.38 -9.71 -10.22
CA ALA A 186 -15.98 -9.33 -10.07
C ALA A 186 -15.36 -9.99 -8.82
N PRO A 187 -14.28 -10.80 -8.95
CA PRO A 187 -13.62 -11.39 -7.80
C PRO A 187 -12.92 -10.33 -6.94
N VAL A 188 -13.06 -10.49 -5.62
CA VAL A 188 -12.38 -9.69 -4.60
C VAL A 188 -10.94 -10.17 -4.46
N VAL A 189 -9.99 -9.26 -4.59
CA VAL A 189 -8.53 -9.56 -4.58
C VAL A 189 -7.80 -8.94 -3.40
N GLY A 190 -8.50 -8.20 -2.54
CA GLY A 190 -8.02 -7.76 -1.24
C GLY A 190 -9.16 -7.66 -0.25
N PRO A 191 -8.90 -7.89 1.04
CA PRO A 191 -9.94 -7.77 2.05
C PRO A 191 -10.54 -6.36 2.05
N THR A 192 -11.84 -6.26 2.28
CA THR A 192 -12.54 -4.98 2.36
C THR A 192 -11.99 -4.17 3.53
N ALA A 193 -11.58 -2.93 3.29
CA ALA A 193 -11.01 -2.05 4.30
C ALA A 193 -11.46 -0.61 4.04
N HIS A 194 -11.58 0.19 5.10
CA HIS A 194 -11.96 1.60 5.00
C HIS A 194 -13.23 1.86 4.16
N ARG A 195 -14.22 0.93 4.22
CA ARG A 195 -15.50 0.98 3.47
C ARG A 195 -15.39 0.70 1.97
N GLU A 196 -14.22 0.28 1.50
CA GLU A 196 -13.90 0.06 0.09
C GLU A 196 -13.38 -1.36 -0.11
N THR A 197 -13.48 -1.89 -1.33
CA THR A 197 -12.97 -3.23 -1.64
C THR A 197 -12.24 -3.25 -2.98
N TRP A 198 -11.26 -4.14 -3.11
CA TRP A 198 -10.50 -4.30 -4.34
C TRP A 198 -11.00 -5.51 -5.13
N VAL A 199 -11.24 -5.32 -6.42
CA VAL A 199 -11.65 -6.39 -7.33
C VAL A 199 -10.72 -6.47 -8.53
N THR A 200 -10.84 -7.56 -9.30
CA THR A 200 -10.18 -7.68 -10.60
C THR A 200 -11.17 -7.97 -11.73
N VAL A 201 -10.95 -7.38 -12.90
CA VAL A 201 -11.61 -7.77 -14.16
C VAL A 201 -10.78 -8.76 -14.97
N ARG A 202 -9.54 -9.05 -14.55
CA ARG A 202 -8.64 -10.03 -15.18
C ARG A 202 -8.31 -11.16 -14.19
N PRO A 203 -9.27 -12.03 -13.83
CA PRO A 203 -9.08 -13.00 -12.76
C PRO A 203 -8.06 -14.11 -13.04
N ALA A 204 -7.50 -14.19 -14.24
CA ALA A 204 -6.41 -15.10 -14.59
C ALA A 204 -5.02 -14.43 -14.51
N GLU A 205 -4.95 -13.10 -14.41
CA GLU A 205 -3.70 -12.35 -14.31
C GLU A 205 -3.07 -12.55 -12.94
N HIS A 206 -1.89 -13.18 -12.93
CA HIS A 206 -1.09 -13.48 -11.74
C HIS A 206 -1.91 -14.08 -10.57
N ARG A 207 -2.89 -14.93 -10.89
CA ARG A 207 -3.83 -15.45 -9.92
C ARG A 207 -3.13 -16.28 -8.83
N THR A 208 -3.39 -15.98 -7.56
CA THR A 208 -2.95 -16.84 -6.45
C THR A 208 -3.90 -18.04 -6.29
N PRO A 209 -3.46 -19.17 -5.69
CA PRO A 209 -4.33 -20.32 -5.45
C PRO A 209 -5.57 -19.96 -4.61
N ARG A 210 -5.46 -18.90 -3.80
CA ARG A 210 -6.46 -18.46 -2.83
C ARG A 210 -7.38 -17.35 -3.36
N GLY A 211 -7.20 -16.95 -4.62
CA GLY A 211 -8.12 -16.04 -5.34
C GLY A 211 -7.65 -14.59 -5.44
N GLY A 212 -6.46 -14.27 -4.91
CA GLY A 212 -5.83 -12.96 -5.04
C GLY A 212 -5.10 -12.77 -6.36
N THR A 213 -4.36 -11.66 -6.47
CA THR A 213 -3.50 -11.35 -7.63
C THR A 213 -2.11 -10.97 -7.15
N LEU A 214 -1.11 -11.79 -7.49
CA LEU A 214 0.26 -11.65 -7.06
C LEU A 214 0.92 -10.47 -7.78
N TYR A 215 1.64 -9.64 -7.04
CA TYR A 215 2.59 -8.69 -7.61
C TYR A 215 4.01 -9.25 -7.48
N GLY A 216 4.43 -9.98 -8.53
CA GLY A 216 5.65 -10.81 -8.52
C GLY A 216 6.89 -10.16 -9.12
N GLY A 217 6.79 -8.94 -9.65
CA GLY A 217 7.90 -8.21 -10.26
C GLY A 217 7.52 -6.75 -10.54
N TYR A 218 8.51 -5.86 -10.67
CA TYR A 218 8.27 -4.44 -10.97
C TYR A 218 7.60 -4.21 -12.34
N ASP A 219 7.74 -5.16 -13.27
CA ASP A 219 7.15 -5.20 -14.61
C ASP A 219 5.85 -6.03 -14.67
N GLN A 220 5.37 -6.53 -13.52
CA GLN A 220 4.21 -7.40 -13.39
C GLN A 220 3.05 -6.71 -12.64
N GLN A 221 2.82 -5.41 -12.88
CA GLN A 221 1.66 -4.73 -12.31
C GLN A 221 0.34 -5.38 -12.77
N ASN A 222 -0.60 -5.52 -11.84
CA ASN A 222 -1.90 -6.16 -12.11
C ASN A 222 -2.88 -5.17 -12.76
N ALA A 223 -2.99 -5.23 -14.09
CA ALA A 223 -3.80 -4.32 -14.89
C ALA A 223 -5.31 -4.42 -14.63
N GLY A 224 -5.81 -5.60 -14.27
CA GLY A 224 -7.23 -5.81 -14.02
C GLY A 224 -7.77 -5.22 -12.72
N ARG A 225 -6.90 -4.70 -11.85
CA ARG A 225 -7.23 -4.30 -10.47
C ARG A 225 -7.97 -2.97 -10.43
N LEU A 226 -9.12 -2.95 -9.74
CA LEU A 226 -9.92 -1.74 -9.54
C LEU A 226 -10.41 -1.67 -8.10
N LYS A 227 -10.33 -0.46 -7.51
CA LYS A 227 -10.96 -0.18 -6.22
C LYS A 227 -12.43 0.12 -6.42
N ILE A 228 -13.31 -0.49 -5.62
CA ILE A 228 -14.74 -0.16 -5.58
C ILE A 228 -14.98 0.68 -4.34
N ALA A 229 -15.31 1.95 -4.55
CA ALA A 229 -15.53 2.95 -3.50
C ALA A 229 -16.97 3.48 -3.58
N PRO A 230 -17.91 3.00 -2.76
CA PRO A 230 -19.30 3.42 -2.83
C PRO A 230 -19.46 4.91 -2.50
N LEU A 231 -20.24 5.63 -3.33
CA LEU A 231 -20.59 7.03 -3.10
C LEU A 231 -21.54 7.21 -1.91
N ALA A 232 -22.25 6.14 -1.54
CA ALA A 232 -23.10 6.06 -0.37
C ALA A 232 -23.00 4.66 0.26
N GLY A 233 -23.00 4.60 1.59
CA GLY A 233 -22.83 3.33 2.32
C GLY A 233 -21.39 2.86 2.34
N GLU A 234 -21.21 1.54 2.36
CA GLU A 234 -19.91 0.86 2.43
C GLU A 234 -19.92 -0.36 1.50
N ALA A 235 -18.75 -0.76 1.01
CA ALA A 235 -18.63 -2.02 0.29
C ALA A 235 -18.93 -3.19 1.24
N PRO A 236 -19.56 -4.28 0.77
CA PRO A 236 -19.74 -5.48 1.58
C PRO A 236 -18.41 -5.99 2.13
N ALA A 237 -18.36 -6.35 3.41
CA ALA A 237 -17.16 -6.90 4.03
C ALA A 237 -16.81 -8.27 3.44
N GLY A 238 -15.84 -8.31 2.52
CA GLY A 238 -15.39 -9.50 1.81
C GLY A 238 -13.92 -9.81 2.03
N ASN A 239 -13.59 -11.09 1.90
CA ASN A 239 -12.24 -11.63 1.90
C ASN A 239 -11.72 -11.78 0.47
N VAL A 240 -10.42 -12.00 0.32
CA VAL A 240 -9.85 -12.46 -0.95
C VAL A 240 -10.55 -13.74 -1.42
N GLY A 241 -10.85 -13.82 -2.72
CA GLY A 241 -11.53 -14.96 -3.34
C GLY A 241 -13.06 -14.93 -3.27
N ASP A 242 -13.65 -14.02 -2.50
CA ASP A 242 -15.09 -13.71 -2.60
C ASP A 242 -15.41 -13.08 -3.96
N VAL A 243 -16.70 -12.97 -4.31
CA VAL A 243 -17.14 -12.37 -5.58
C VAL A 243 -18.23 -11.34 -5.33
N LEU A 244 -18.08 -10.15 -5.90
CA LEU A 244 -19.19 -9.20 -6.04
C LEU A 244 -20.05 -9.63 -7.23
N THR A 245 -21.12 -10.37 -6.94
CA THR A 245 -22.06 -10.92 -7.92
C THR A 245 -23.04 -9.89 -8.46
N GLY A 246 -23.50 -10.11 -9.69
CA GLY A 246 -24.39 -9.17 -10.37
C GLY A 246 -23.63 -7.95 -10.90
N GLU A 247 -24.30 -6.81 -11.02
CA GLU A 247 -23.70 -5.58 -11.54
C GLU A 247 -23.18 -4.68 -10.42
N THR A 248 -21.90 -4.32 -10.49
CA THR A 248 -21.35 -3.16 -9.80
C THR A 248 -21.24 -2.02 -10.80
N VAL A 249 -21.85 -0.88 -10.49
CA VAL A 249 -22.00 0.24 -11.43
C VAL A 249 -21.58 1.55 -10.76
N GLY A 250 -20.79 2.36 -11.46
CA GLY A 250 -20.33 3.63 -10.95
C GLY A 250 -19.65 4.45 -12.03
N VAL A 251 -18.93 5.49 -11.62
CA VAL A 251 -18.08 6.29 -12.51
C VAL A 251 -16.61 6.01 -12.22
N VAL A 252 -15.76 6.02 -13.25
CA VAL A 252 -14.31 5.90 -13.04
C VAL A 252 -13.79 7.17 -12.38
N ASP A 253 -12.98 7.02 -11.33
CA ASP A 253 -12.34 8.14 -10.64
C ASP A 253 -10.92 7.77 -10.24
N TYR A 254 -10.07 8.77 -10.07
CA TYR A 254 -8.68 8.58 -9.64
C TYR A 254 -8.56 8.79 -8.12
N ASP A 255 -7.95 7.83 -7.44
CA ASP A 255 -7.83 7.84 -5.98
C ASP A 255 -6.68 8.73 -5.48
N GLN A 256 -6.85 9.32 -4.29
CA GLN A 256 -5.82 10.14 -3.66
C GLN A 256 -4.55 9.37 -3.26
N TYR A 257 -4.63 8.05 -3.09
CA TYR A 257 -3.48 7.18 -2.87
C TYR A 257 -3.02 6.48 -4.16
N GLY A 258 -3.49 6.96 -5.31
CA GLY A 258 -3.18 6.46 -6.63
C GLY A 258 -4.09 5.34 -7.11
N GLY A 259 -4.35 5.36 -8.42
CA GLY A 259 -5.00 4.29 -9.16
C GLY A 259 -6.43 4.66 -9.52
N TYR A 260 -6.86 4.18 -10.69
CA TYR A 260 -8.27 4.29 -11.05
C TYR A 260 -9.10 3.28 -10.25
N GLY A 261 -10.27 3.73 -9.84
CA GLY A 261 -11.30 2.93 -9.22
C GLY A 261 -12.67 3.31 -9.75
N VAL A 262 -13.70 2.74 -9.13
CA VAL A 262 -15.10 2.99 -9.43
C VAL A 262 -15.73 3.65 -8.22
N ALA A 263 -16.10 4.91 -8.37
CA ALA A 263 -17.00 5.60 -7.46
C ALA A 263 -18.41 5.02 -7.65
N ALA A 264 -18.74 3.99 -6.86
CA ALA A 264 -19.87 3.12 -7.10
C ALA A 264 -21.21 3.77 -6.70
N THR A 265 -22.15 3.76 -7.63
CA THR A 265 -23.57 4.13 -7.41
C THR A 265 -24.42 2.92 -7.04
N ALA A 266 -23.98 1.72 -7.41
CA ALA A 266 -24.53 0.44 -7.00
C ALA A 266 -23.38 -0.57 -6.87
N VAL A 267 -23.44 -1.40 -5.84
CA VAL A 267 -22.44 -2.46 -5.59
C VAL A 267 -23.14 -3.81 -5.68
N GLY A 268 -22.52 -4.75 -6.38
CA GLY A 268 -22.99 -6.13 -6.46
C GLY A 268 -23.07 -6.81 -5.09
N ALA A 269 -23.86 -7.88 -5.01
CA ALA A 269 -24.01 -8.65 -3.77
C ALA A 269 -22.76 -9.52 -3.54
N LEU A 270 -22.26 -9.58 -2.32
CA LEU A 270 -21.12 -10.44 -1.99
C LEU A 270 -21.53 -11.91 -1.93
N ARG A 271 -20.80 -12.75 -2.65
CA ARG A 271 -20.86 -14.21 -2.51
C ARG A 271 -19.53 -14.71 -1.93
N PRO A 272 -19.55 -15.37 -0.77
CA PRO A 272 -18.34 -15.92 -0.17
C PRO A 272 -17.66 -16.96 -1.06
N GLY A 273 -16.33 -16.90 -1.13
CA GLY A 273 -15.45 -17.87 -1.81
C GLY A 273 -15.06 -19.06 -0.93
N GLY A 274 -15.38 -19.01 0.37
CA GLY A 274 -15.10 -20.09 1.32
C GLY A 274 -13.63 -20.16 1.78
N LEU A 275 -12.94 -19.01 1.77
CA LEU A 275 -11.54 -18.91 2.23
C LEU A 275 -11.40 -19.38 3.68
N ALA A 276 -10.43 -20.26 3.94
CA ALA A 276 -10.14 -20.79 5.27
C ALA A 276 -8.74 -20.37 5.72
N ARG A 277 -8.59 -20.03 7.00
CA ARG A 277 -7.28 -19.74 7.61
C ARG A 277 -6.44 -21.01 7.64
N GLU A 278 -5.17 -20.90 7.28
CA GLU A 278 -4.26 -22.04 7.19
C GLU A 278 -3.68 -22.43 8.54
N THR A 279 -3.08 -23.60 8.61
CA THR A 279 -2.34 -24.06 9.78
C THR A 279 -1.13 -24.82 9.31
N ALA A 280 0.05 -24.42 9.81
CA ALA A 280 1.30 -25.05 9.49
C ALA A 280 1.30 -26.53 9.89
N ALA A 281 2.07 -27.31 9.13
CA ALA A 281 2.40 -28.67 9.52
C ALA A 281 3.16 -28.69 10.86
N ALA A 282 2.86 -29.70 11.69
CA ALA A 282 3.54 -29.90 12.96
C ALA A 282 5.04 -30.21 12.75
N PRO A 283 5.94 -29.71 13.60
CA PRO A 283 7.35 -30.06 13.53
C PRO A 283 7.62 -31.50 13.96
N ALA A 284 8.63 -32.13 13.37
CA ALA A 284 9.18 -33.37 13.89
C ALA A 284 9.98 -33.11 15.19
N PRO A 285 10.11 -34.09 16.12
CA PRO A 285 10.73 -33.87 17.43
C PRO A 285 12.15 -33.26 17.41
N GLY A 286 12.95 -33.59 16.39
CA GLY A 286 14.33 -33.10 16.22
C GLY A 286 14.46 -31.81 15.39
N GLN A 287 13.36 -31.22 14.92
CA GLN A 287 13.38 -29.94 14.23
C GLN A 287 13.30 -28.80 15.23
N LEU A 288 14.01 -27.72 14.94
CA LEU A 288 13.81 -26.41 15.54
C LEU A 288 12.76 -25.65 14.70
N THR A 289 11.81 -25.00 15.37
CA THR A 289 10.87 -24.09 14.70
C THR A 289 11.22 -22.63 14.97
N VAL A 290 11.41 -21.87 13.89
CA VAL A 290 11.64 -20.42 13.94
C VAL A 290 10.55 -19.75 13.12
N ALA A 291 9.76 -18.89 13.78
CA ALA A 291 8.69 -18.13 13.16
C ALA A 291 8.98 -16.63 13.21
N THR A 292 8.30 -15.88 12.36
CA THR A 292 8.26 -14.41 12.40
C THR A 292 6.81 -13.95 12.28
N TYR A 293 6.44 -12.90 13.02
CA TYR A 293 5.07 -12.42 13.09
C TYR A 293 5.02 -10.94 13.48
N ASN A 294 4.75 -10.09 12.48
CA ASN A 294 4.35 -8.70 12.71
C ASN A 294 2.99 -8.69 13.44
N VAL A 295 2.93 -8.06 14.62
CA VAL A 295 1.73 -8.04 15.48
C VAL A 295 0.91 -6.75 15.38
N GLU A 296 1.22 -5.90 14.39
CA GLU A 296 0.50 -4.66 14.03
C GLU A 296 0.36 -3.68 15.21
N ASN A 297 1.44 -2.97 15.53
CA ASN A 297 1.55 -1.99 16.62
C ASN A 297 0.97 -2.46 17.97
N LEU A 298 1.21 -3.70 18.38
CA LEU A 298 0.57 -4.31 19.55
C LEU A 298 0.97 -3.60 20.84
N ASP A 299 -0.01 -3.11 21.60
CA ASP A 299 0.21 -2.44 22.88
C ASP A 299 -0.86 -2.77 23.95
N PRO A 300 -0.66 -2.47 25.24
CA PRO A 300 -1.62 -2.83 26.29
C PRO A 300 -2.99 -2.13 26.23
N ARG A 301 -3.16 -1.12 25.38
CA ARG A 301 -4.44 -0.45 25.12
C ARG A 301 -5.27 -1.19 24.08
N ASP A 302 -4.66 -2.08 23.30
CA ASP A 302 -5.40 -2.97 22.42
C ASP A 302 -6.38 -3.86 23.20
N PRO A 303 -7.53 -4.20 22.60
CA PRO A 303 -8.51 -5.06 23.26
C PRO A 303 -7.94 -6.46 23.47
N ALA A 304 -8.34 -7.13 24.56
CA ALA A 304 -7.94 -8.51 24.86
C ALA A 304 -8.24 -9.49 23.70
N THR A 305 -9.24 -9.19 22.87
CA THR A 305 -9.56 -9.95 21.67
C THR A 305 -8.40 -9.97 20.66
N LYS A 306 -7.63 -8.88 20.50
CA LYS A 306 -6.45 -8.85 19.63
C LYS A 306 -5.36 -9.78 20.16
N PHE A 307 -5.00 -9.65 21.44
CA PHE A 307 -4.04 -10.56 22.11
C PHE A 307 -4.46 -12.03 21.99
N ASN A 308 -5.74 -12.35 22.20
CA ASN A 308 -6.25 -13.73 22.09
C ASN A 308 -6.18 -14.26 20.66
N ARG A 309 -6.41 -13.42 19.65
CA ARG A 309 -6.31 -13.81 18.24
C ARG A 309 -4.87 -14.05 17.82
N LEU A 310 -3.95 -13.16 18.20
CA LEU A 310 -2.51 -13.35 17.98
C LEU A 310 -2.00 -14.62 18.68
N ALA A 311 -2.42 -14.84 19.93
CA ALA A 311 -2.13 -16.07 20.67
C ALA A 311 -2.66 -17.32 19.97
N THR A 312 -3.89 -17.27 19.42
CA THR A 312 -4.45 -18.37 18.61
C THR A 312 -3.62 -18.60 17.35
N GLY A 313 -3.18 -17.53 16.68
CA GLY A 313 -2.21 -17.58 15.57
C GLY A 313 -0.96 -18.35 15.96
N ILE A 314 -0.32 -17.98 17.06
CA ILE A 314 0.91 -18.61 17.54
C ILE A 314 0.70 -20.07 17.95
N VAL A 315 -0.35 -20.37 18.72
CA VAL A 315 -0.56 -21.71 19.30
C VAL A 315 -1.17 -22.68 18.29
N THR A 316 -2.26 -22.28 17.64
CA THR A 316 -3.04 -23.17 16.77
C THR A 316 -2.45 -23.21 15.37
N HIS A 317 -2.26 -22.04 14.76
CA HIS A 317 -1.91 -21.95 13.34
C HIS A 317 -0.41 -22.14 13.08
N LEU A 318 0.46 -21.59 13.93
CA LEU A 318 1.91 -21.78 13.86
C LEU A 318 2.42 -23.01 14.63
N ARG A 319 1.56 -23.70 15.38
CA ARG A 319 1.89 -24.89 16.19
C ARG A 319 2.92 -24.63 17.30
N SER A 320 2.84 -23.48 17.96
CA SER A 320 3.70 -23.07 19.08
C SER A 320 5.20 -23.19 18.75
N PRO A 321 5.74 -22.35 17.84
CA PRO A 321 7.15 -22.39 17.46
C PRO A 321 8.11 -22.30 18.65
N ASP A 322 9.30 -22.88 18.51
CA ASP A 322 10.34 -22.86 19.55
C ASP A 322 10.89 -21.45 19.75
N ILE A 323 11.00 -20.67 18.67
CA ILE A 323 11.40 -19.25 18.64
C ILE A 323 10.43 -18.50 17.73
N VAL A 324 9.91 -17.35 18.19
CA VAL A 324 9.09 -16.42 17.40
C VAL A 324 9.77 -15.06 17.45
N ALA A 325 10.25 -14.57 16.31
CA ALA A 325 10.57 -13.17 16.13
C ALA A 325 9.27 -12.38 15.99
N LEU A 326 9.14 -11.30 16.76
CA LEU A 326 8.01 -10.39 16.71
C LEU A 326 8.47 -9.03 16.22
N GLU A 327 7.67 -8.45 15.34
CA GLU A 327 7.77 -7.10 14.82
C GLU A 327 6.56 -6.30 15.29
N GLU A 328 6.71 -4.98 15.36
CA GLU A 328 5.63 -4.08 15.79
C GLU A 328 5.12 -4.29 17.22
N VAL A 329 6.03 -4.65 18.13
CA VAL A 329 5.73 -4.57 19.56
C VAL A 329 5.85 -3.10 19.99
N GLN A 330 4.79 -2.56 20.58
CA GLN A 330 4.69 -1.18 21.06
C GLN A 330 4.95 -1.06 22.57
N ASP A 331 5.07 0.20 23.03
CA ASP A 331 5.42 0.55 24.40
C ASP A 331 4.27 0.15 25.34
N ASP A 332 4.54 0.11 26.64
CA ASP A 332 3.54 -0.19 27.67
C ASP A 332 2.38 0.82 27.68
N ASN A 333 2.58 1.97 27.03
CA ASN A 333 1.62 3.03 26.83
C ASN A 333 1.29 3.27 25.35
N GLY A 334 1.63 2.36 24.43
CA GLY A 334 1.41 2.54 22.99
C GLY A 334 2.04 3.82 22.45
N ALA A 335 1.42 4.43 21.43
CA ALA A 335 1.97 5.59 20.72
C ALA A 335 1.95 6.93 21.49
N ALA A 336 1.78 6.91 22.81
CA ALA A 336 1.84 8.13 23.60
C ALA A 336 3.30 8.59 23.75
N ASN A 337 3.62 9.77 23.20
CA ASN A 337 4.95 10.37 23.31
C ASN A 337 5.12 11.02 24.71
N ASP A 338 5.51 10.20 25.69
CA ASP A 338 5.75 10.60 27.10
C ASP A 338 7.03 9.99 27.71
N ALA A 339 7.98 9.58 26.85
CA ALA A 339 9.27 8.96 27.16
C ALA A 339 9.24 7.52 27.73
N VAL A 340 8.08 6.87 27.77
CA VAL A 340 8.00 5.43 28.07
C VAL A 340 8.49 4.61 26.88
N VAL A 341 9.56 3.84 27.07
CA VAL A 341 10.16 2.97 26.05
C VAL A 341 10.05 1.47 26.37
N SER A 342 9.51 1.13 27.54
CA SER A 342 9.39 -0.27 27.95
C SER A 342 8.23 -0.94 27.24
N ALA A 343 8.38 -2.22 26.88
CA ALA A 343 7.30 -3.07 26.33
C ALA A 343 7.00 -4.29 27.25
N ALA A 344 7.42 -4.24 28.52
CA ALA A 344 7.32 -5.38 29.42
C ALA A 344 5.87 -5.84 29.66
N GLU A 345 4.93 -4.90 29.79
CA GLU A 345 3.51 -5.17 29.93
C GLU A 345 2.93 -5.76 28.64
N THR A 346 3.33 -5.24 27.47
CA THR A 346 2.93 -5.77 26.16
C THR A 346 3.30 -7.25 26.02
N TYR A 347 4.58 -7.59 26.30
CA TYR A 347 5.04 -8.98 26.29
C TYR A 347 4.31 -9.84 27.32
N ARG A 348 4.12 -9.33 28.55
CA ARG A 348 3.42 -10.06 29.61
C ARG A 348 2.01 -10.44 29.20
N ARG A 349 1.26 -9.53 28.56
CA ARG A 349 -0.10 -9.78 28.09
C ARG A 349 -0.15 -10.80 26.97
N LEU A 350 0.73 -10.69 25.98
CA LEU A 350 0.79 -11.67 24.88
C LEU A 350 1.16 -13.07 25.39
N ILE A 351 2.16 -13.19 26.27
CA ILE A 351 2.56 -14.47 26.86
C ILE A 351 1.42 -15.08 27.70
N ALA A 352 0.70 -14.24 28.47
CA ALA A 352 -0.46 -14.70 29.23
C ALA A 352 -1.57 -15.22 28.31
N ALA A 353 -1.85 -14.53 27.19
CA ALA A 353 -2.82 -14.98 26.20
C ALA A 353 -2.39 -16.29 25.51
N VAL A 354 -1.11 -16.43 25.16
CA VAL A 354 -0.55 -17.68 24.61
C VAL A 354 -0.71 -18.83 25.60
N THR A 355 -0.37 -18.62 26.87
CA THR A 355 -0.51 -19.64 27.91
C THR A 355 -1.99 -20.03 28.09
N ALA A 356 -2.89 -19.05 28.11
CA ALA A 356 -4.33 -19.27 28.22
C ALA A 356 -4.90 -20.03 27.01
N ALA A 357 -4.33 -19.85 25.81
CA ALA A 357 -4.66 -20.59 24.60
C ALA A 357 -4.09 -22.04 24.58
N GLY A 358 -3.36 -22.45 25.62
CA GLY A 358 -2.74 -23.78 25.73
C GLY A 358 -1.33 -23.88 25.15
N GLY A 359 -0.72 -22.74 24.80
CA GLY A 359 0.66 -22.66 24.34
C GLY A 359 1.69 -22.76 25.47
N PRO A 360 2.98 -22.75 25.13
CA PRO A 360 4.05 -22.77 26.12
C PRO A 360 4.10 -21.46 26.91
N ALA A 361 4.60 -21.55 28.15
CA ALA A 361 5.02 -20.37 28.91
C ALA A 361 6.30 -19.81 28.28
N TYR A 362 6.15 -19.03 27.21
CA TYR A 362 7.26 -18.38 26.54
C TYR A 362 8.00 -17.43 27.48
N ALA A 363 9.33 -17.40 27.34
CA ALA A 363 10.15 -16.29 27.80
C ALA A 363 10.39 -15.33 26.63
N TYR A 364 10.80 -14.10 26.91
CA TYR A 364 11.06 -13.10 25.86
C TYR A 364 12.42 -12.42 26.00
N ARG A 365 12.97 -11.92 24.89
CA ARG A 365 14.18 -11.09 24.85
C ARG A 365 14.00 -9.94 23.87
N GLN A 366 14.34 -8.74 24.34
CA GLN A 366 14.27 -7.49 23.58
C GLN A 366 15.25 -6.47 24.18
N ILE A 367 15.43 -5.32 23.52
CA ILE A 367 16.20 -4.19 24.03
C ILE A 367 15.33 -2.95 23.86
N ASP A 368 15.00 -2.26 24.96
CA ASP A 368 14.26 -0.99 24.91
C ASP A 368 14.97 0.00 23.97
N PRO A 369 14.28 0.66 23.04
CA PRO A 369 14.87 1.69 22.19
C PRO A 369 15.36 2.92 22.95
N VAL A 370 16.10 3.80 22.25
CA VAL A 370 16.17 5.20 22.68
C VAL A 370 14.86 5.86 22.28
N ASP A 371 14.30 6.65 23.19
CA ASP A 371 13.07 7.40 22.97
C ASP A 371 13.13 8.21 21.65
N ASP A 372 12.06 8.12 20.85
CA ASP A 372 11.87 8.73 19.53
C ASP A 372 12.94 8.39 18.47
N ALA A 373 13.83 7.41 18.72
CA ALA A 373 14.93 7.09 17.80
C ALA A 373 14.64 5.94 16.83
N ASP A 374 13.70 5.06 17.18
CA ASP A 374 13.22 3.98 16.31
C ASP A 374 11.96 4.47 15.59
N GLY A 375 11.86 4.28 14.27
CA GLY A 375 10.70 4.76 13.50
C GLY A 375 9.50 3.82 13.56
N GLY A 376 8.40 4.21 12.93
CA GLY A 376 7.15 3.46 12.98
C GLY A 376 5.96 4.38 13.16
N GLU A 377 5.04 3.97 14.03
CA GLU A 377 3.93 4.82 14.46
C GLU A 377 4.47 6.07 15.19
N PRO A 378 4.07 7.29 14.77
CA PRO A 378 4.51 8.52 15.42
C PRO A 378 4.21 8.55 16.92
N GLY A 379 5.24 8.85 17.72
CA GLY A 379 5.15 8.98 19.17
C GLY A 379 5.36 7.68 19.96
N GLY A 380 5.42 6.53 19.28
CA GLY A 380 5.77 5.25 19.89
C GLY A 380 7.17 4.76 19.48
N ASN A 381 7.75 3.89 20.31
CA ASN A 381 9.09 3.35 20.12
C ASN A 381 9.07 1.92 19.60
N ILE A 382 8.48 1.68 18.42
CA ILE A 382 8.33 0.33 17.87
C ILE A 382 9.64 -0.47 17.87
N ARG A 383 9.57 -1.75 18.23
CA ARG A 383 10.75 -2.64 18.25
C ARG A 383 10.47 -4.02 17.68
N VAL A 384 11.56 -4.75 17.49
CA VAL A 384 11.56 -6.19 17.32
C VAL A 384 11.93 -6.89 18.63
N GLY A 385 11.54 -8.15 18.78
CA GLY A 385 12.01 -8.99 19.87
C GLY A 385 11.71 -10.47 19.64
N PHE A 386 12.01 -11.29 20.64
CA PHE A 386 11.80 -12.73 20.57
C PHE A 386 10.86 -13.21 21.68
N LEU A 387 9.93 -14.10 21.34
CA LEU A 387 9.41 -15.12 22.25
C LEU A 387 10.18 -16.42 22.01
N TYR A 388 10.47 -17.20 23.06
CA TYR A 388 11.10 -18.50 22.91
C TYR A 388 10.65 -19.49 23.99
N ASN A 389 10.53 -20.77 23.61
CA ASN A 389 10.07 -21.84 24.49
C ASN A 389 11.26 -22.37 25.31
N PRO A 390 11.37 -22.05 26.61
CA PRO A 390 12.51 -22.46 27.43
C PRO A 390 12.57 -23.99 27.66
N ALA A 391 11.48 -24.72 27.40
CA ALA A 391 11.48 -26.18 27.46
C ALA A 391 12.16 -26.83 26.24
N ARG A 392 12.42 -26.06 25.18
CA ARG A 392 12.93 -26.56 23.89
C ARG A 392 14.27 -25.94 23.51
N VAL A 393 14.43 -24.65 23.77
CA VAL A 393 15.66 -23.90 23.49
C VAL A 393 16.16 -23.19 24.74
N ARG A 394 17.47 -23.05 24.86
CA ARG A 394 18.09 -22.18 25.87
C ARG A 394 18.58 -20.91 25.19
N HIS A 395 18.13 -19.74 25.64
CA HIS A 395 18.74 -18.47 25.24
C HIS A 395 20.08 -18.28 25.98
N GLU A 396 21.13 -17.90 25.26
CA GLU A 396 22.48 -17.70 25.81
C GLU A 396 22.66 -16.25 26.28
N ASP A 397 22.12 -15.90 27.45
CA ASP A 397 22.20 -14.54 27.99
C ASP A 397 23.63 -14.09 28.27
N ARG A 398 24.00 -12.95 27.69
CA ARG A 398 25.31 -12.32 27.88
C ARG A 398 25.14 -10.81 27.94
N ALA A 399 25.48 -10.25 29.10
CA ALA A 399 25.33 -8.82 29.37
C ALA A 399 26.19 -7.96 28.43
N GLY A 400 25.77 -6.70 28.26
CA GLY A 400 26.49 -5.69 27.45
C GLY A 400 25.71 -5.18 26.24
N GLY A 401 24.56 -5.78 25.92
CA GLY A 401 23.65 -5.25 24.90
C GLY A 401 22.88 -4.04 25.41
N GLY A 402 22.68 -3.06 24.54
CA GLY A 402 21.92 -1.83 24.83
C GLY A 402 21.46 -1.15 23.54
N PRO A 403 20.63 -0.10 23.64
CA PRO A 403 20.02 0.52 22.46
C PRO A 403 21.04 1.14 21.50
N THR A 404 22.21 1.53 21.99
CA THR A 404 23.29 2.17 21.20
C THR A 404 24.57 1.34 21.14
N THR A 405 24.58 0.14 21.72
CA THR A 405 25.76 -0.74 21.76
C THR A 405 25.65 -1.82 20.69
N ALA A 406 26.60 -1.81 19.74
CA ALA A 406 26.62 -2.77 18.63
C ALA A 406 27.07 -4.16 19.08
N VAL A 407 26.32 -5.19 18.70
CA VAL A 407 26.76 -6.58 18.83
C VAL A 407 27.86 -6.89 17.81
N THR A 408 28.83 -7.69 18.24
CA THR A 408 29.94 -8.16 17.42
C THR A 408 30.02 -9.68 17.47
N VAL A 409 30.64 -10.28 16.47
CA VAL A 409 30.87 -11.73 16.42
C VAL A 409 32.26 -12.05 16.96
N VAL A 410 32.32 -13.04 17.85
CA VAL A 410 33.57 -13.62 18.38
C VAL A 410 33.68 -15.09 17.97
N ALA A 411 34.90 -15.55 17.73
CA ALA A 411 35.17 -16.95 17.40
C ALA A 411 35.37 -17.77 18.69
N ASP A 412 34.46 -18.69 18.98
CA ASP A 412 34.49 -19.56 20.15
C ASP A 412 33.76 -20.88 19.84
N GLY A 413 34.50 -21.87 19.34
CA GLY A 413 33.93 -23.14 18.86
C GLY A 413 32.90 -22.97 17.73
N GLY A 414 33.00 -21.87 16.97
CA GLY A 414 32.02 -21.36 16.02
C GLY A 414 31.73 -19.87 16.25
N ALA A 415 30.92 -19.25 15.40
CA ALA A 415 30.48 -17.87 15.64
C ALA A 415 29.65 -17.80 16.92
N ARG A 416 29.94 -16.80 17.77
CA ARG A 416 29.23 -16.47 19.00
C ARG A 416 29.02 -14.96 19.06
N LEU A 417 27.93 -14.50 19.66
CA LEU A 417 27.72 -13.06 19.85
C LEU A 417 28.54 -12.54 21.05
N SER A 418 29.00 -11.29 21.01
CA SER A 418 29.70 -10.66 22.15
C SER A 418 28.77 -10.45 23.35
N HIS A 419 27.53 -10.05 23.09
CA HIS A 419 26.40 -10.02 24.03
C HIS A 419 25.13 -10.56 23.34
N SER A 420 24.16 -11.04 24.11
CA SER A 420 22.94 -11.65 23.58
C SER A 420 21.79 -11.43 24.57
N PRO A 421 20.67 -10.83 24.12
CA PRO A 421 20.48 -10.27 22.77
C PRO A 421 21.37 -9.04 22.52
N GLY A 422 21.51 -8.62 21.25
CA GLY A 422 22.29 -7.44 20.87
C GLY A 422 21.83 -6.80 19.55
N ARG A 423 21.97 -5.47 19.43
CA ARG A 423 21.53 -4.73 18.23
C ARG A 423 22.62 -4.72 17.16
N VAL A 424 22.24 -4.92 15.90
CA VAL A 424 23.17 -4.88 14.75
C VAL A 424 23.44 -3.43 14.36
N ALA A 425 24.66 -2.94 14.65
CA ALA A 425 25.14 -1.61 14.29
C ALA A 425 24.13 -0.47 14.58
N PRO A 426 23.61 -0.33 15.82
CA PRO A 426 22.45 0.52 16.11
C PRO A 426 22.67 2.03 15.90
N THR A 427 23.92 2.48 15.78
CA THR A 427 24.30 3.87 15.52
C THR A 427 24.58 4.15 14.04
N ASP A 428 24.48 3.15 13.16
CA ASP A 428 24.65 3.33 11.72
C ASP A 428 23.50 4.18 11.15
N PRO A 429 23.80 5.21 10.32
CA PRO A 429 22.78 6.08 9.74
C PRO A 429 21.70 5.35 8.92
N ALA A 430 21.96 4.12 8.44
CA ALA A 430 20.95 3.30 7.79
C ALA A 430 19.70 3.08 8.66
N TRP A 431 19.84 3.13 9.99
CA TRP A 431 18.75 2.94 10.95
C TRP A 431 18.12 4.24 11.44
N ALA A 432 18.45 5.39 10.84
CA ALA A 432 17.83 6.67 11.19
C ALA A 432 16.30 6.56 11.08
N ASN A 433 15.59 6.87 12.17
CA ASN A 433 14.14 6.75 12.27
C ASN A 433 13.62 5.39 11.76
N SER A 434 14.31 4.30 12.11
CA SER A 434 13.94 2.93 11.75
C SER A 434 14.36 1.95 12.85
N ARG A 435 13.75 0.77 12.87
CA ARG A 435 14.03 -0.26 13.89
C ARG A 435 15.39 -0.88 13.63
N LYS A 436 16.14 -1.14 14.69
CA LYS A 436 17.47 -1.77 14.60
C LYS A 436 17.31 -3.28 14.76
N PRO A 437 17.92 -4.12 13.90
CA PRO A 437 17.82 -5.57 14.02
C PRO A 437 18.35 -6.09 15.36
N LEU A 438 17.70 -7.13 15.89
CA LEU A 438 18.06 -7.77 17.16
C LEU A 438 18.60 -9.17 16.90
N ALA A 439 19.89 -9.39 17.17
CA ALA A 439 20.51 -10.71 17.12
C ALA A 439 20.46 -11.37 18.50
N ALA A 440 20.05 -12.64 18.55
CA ALA A 440 20.08 -13.46 19.77
C ALA A 440 20.67 -14.84 19.47
N GLU A 441 21.37 -15.39 20.47
CA GLU A 441 21.94 -16.73 20.43
C GLU A 441 21.11 -17.69 21.27
N PHE A 442 20.83 -18.85 20.70
CA PHE A 442 20.11 -19.94 21.32
C PHE A 442 20.91 -21.23 21.19
N THR A 443 20.65 -22.17 22.11
CA THR A 443 21.10 -23.56 22.00
C THR A 443 19.89 -24.47 21.85
N PHE A 444 19.91 -25.32 20.82
CA PHE A 444 18.92 -26.36 20.57
C PHE A 444 19.62 -27.68 20.29
N GLY A 445 19.27 -28.75 21.02
CA GLY A 445 19.92 -30.06 20.83
C GLY A 445 21.45 -30.04 20.97
N GLY A 446 21.99 -29.11 21.77
CA GLY A 446 23.44 -28.90 21.91
C GLY A 446 24.12 -28.13 20.77
N ARG A 447 23.37 -27.70 19.74
CA ARG A 447 23.85 -26.89 18.63
C ARG A 447 23.54 -25.41 18.85
N ARG A 448 24.50 -24.55 18.48
CA ARG A 448 24.34 -23.09 18.54
C ARG A 448 23.56 -22.58 17.34
N VAL A 449 22.60 -21.70 17.61
CA VAL A 449 21.74 -21.03 16.63
C VAL A 449 21.79 -19.53 16.89
N ILE A 450 22.03 -18.75 15.84
CA ILE A 450 21.90 -17.30 15.86
C ILE A 450 20.66 -16.93 15.03
N VAL A 451 19.74 -16.20 15.66
CA VAL A 451 18.55 -15.66 14.98
C VAL A 451 18.63 -14.14 15.03
N VAL A 452 18.41 -13.49 13.90
CA VAL A 452 18.35 -12.03 13.78
C VAL A 452 16.93 -11.64 13.39
N ALA A 453 16.23 -10.94 14.28
CA ALA A 453 14.92 -10.35 13.99
C ALA A 453 15.11 -8.98 13.32
N CYS A 454 14.38 -8.73 12.24
CA CYS A 454 14.48 -7.52 11.44
C CYS A 454 13.11 -6.86 11.27
N HIS A 455 13.11 -5.52 11.23
CA HIS A 455 11.96 -4.73 10.79
C HIS A 455 12.47 -3.48 10.06
N PHE A 456 12.63 -3.55 8.73
CA PHE A 456 13.25 -2.47 7.94
C PHE A 456 12.31 -1.27 7.76
N ALA A 457 12.84 -0.19 7.18
CA ALA A 457 12.06 1.01 6.88
C ALA A 457 10.91 0.70 5.91
N SER A 458 9.72 1.24 6.21
CA SER A 458 8.52 1.03 5.40
C SER A 458 8.66 1.60 3.99
N LYS A 459 7.75 1.20 3.11
CA LYS A 459 7.67 1.72 1.73
C LYS A 459 6.99 3.10 1.65
N GLY A 460 6.79 3.75 2.79
CA GLY A 460 6.20 5.09 2.87
C GLY A 460 7.03 6.11 2.08
N GLY A 461 6.36 6.97 1.32
CA GLY A 461 6.98 7.96 0.44
C GLY A 461 7.28 7.45 -0.98
N ASP A 462 7.11 6.15 -1.25
CA ASP A 462 7.11 5.65 -2.63
C ASP A 462 5.86 6.13 -3.39
N GLN A 463 6.02 6.39 -4.69
CA GLN A 463 4.92 6.77 -5.56
C GLN A 463 4.03 5.55 -5.89
N PRO A 464 2.72 5.76 -6.14
CA PRO A 464 1.80 4.66 -6.43
C PRO A 464 2.14 3.95 -7.74
N LEU A 465 1.67 2.70 -7.91
CA LEU A 465 1.89 1.94 -9.16
C LEU A 465 1.38 2.68 -10.40
N SER A 466 0.33 3.50 -10.26
CA SER A 466 -0.29 4.34 -11.26
C SER A 466 0.29 5.76 -11.36
N ALA A 467 1.51 5.99 -10.85
CA ALA A 467 2.14 7.30 -10.87
C ALA A 467 2.20 7.90 -12.29
N ARG A 468 2.17 9.24 -12.37
CA ARG A 468 2.32 10.01 -13.61
C ARG A 468 3.61 9.66 -14.35
N VAL A 469 4.70 9.42 -13.63
CA VAL A 469 5.98 9.02 -14.24
C VAL A 469 6.19 7.53 -14.00
N GLN A 470 6.43 6.79 -15.08
CA GLN A 470 6.61 5.34 -15.08
C GLN A 470 8.05 4.97 -15.50
N PRO A 471 8.68 4.00 -14.83
CA PRO A 471 8.22 3.34 -13.60
C PRO A 471 8.16 4.32 -12.41
N PRO A 472 7.30 4.07 -11.39
CA PRO A 472 7.14 4.97 -10.24
C PRO A 472 8.45 5.18 -9.47
N ALA A 473 8.66 6.38 -8.94
CA ALA A 473 9.78 6.64 -8.07
C ALA A 473 9.61 5.92 -6.73
N ARG A 474 10.69 5.27 -6.26
CA ARG A 474 10.72 4.50 -5.01
C ARG A 474 11.83 4.98 -4.07
N PRO A 475 11.81 6.25 -3.62
CA PRO A 475 12.88 6.83 -2.81
C PRO A 475 13.16 6.05 -1.52
N SER A 476 12.16 5.37 -0.93
CA SER A 476 12.36 4.58 0.28
C SER A 476 13.32 3.41 0.09
N GLU A 477 13.53 2.92 -1.14
CA GLU A 477 14.47 1.84 -1.45
C GLU A 477 15.92 2.20 -1.12
N GLN A 478 16.28 3.49 -1.14
CA GLN A 478 17.64 3.93 -0.80
C GLN A 478 18.00 3.56 0.64
N GLN A 479 17.09 3.81 1.59
CA GLN A 479 17.32 3.48 2.99
C GLN A 479 17.34 1.96 3.18
N ARG A 480 16.40 1.21 2.60
CA ARG A 480 16.38 -0.25 2.69
C ARG A 480 17.64 -0.89 2.10
N GLY A 481 18.17 -0.36 0.99
CA GLY A 481 19.44 -0.78 0.43
C GLY A 481 20.61 -0.58 1.39
N ALA A 482 20.67 0.57 2.08
CA ALA A 482 21.68 0.82 3.11
C ALA A 482 21.52 -0.12 4.32
N GLN A 483 20.29 -0.36 4.77
CA GLN A 483 19.97 -1.30 5.85
C GLN A 483 20.39 -2.74 5.50
N ALA A 484 20.09 -3.19 4.28
CA ALA A 484 20.51 -4.49 3.78
C ALA A 484 22.03 -4.61 3.75
N ALA A 485 22.76 -3.60 3.27
CA ALA A 485 24.21 -3.59 3.27
C ALA A 485 24.79 -3.66 4.70
N THR A 486 24.20 -2.92 5.65
CA THR A 486 24.62 -2.94 7.06
C THR A 486 24.37 -4.29 7.72
N LEU A 487 23.18 -4.87 7.54
CA LEU A 487 22.87 -6.21 8.03
C LEU A 487 23.76 -7.27 7.37
N ARG A 488 24.03 -7.15 6.06
CA ARG A 488 24.88 -8.08 5.32
C ARG A 488 26.30 -8.13 5.87
N ARG A 489 26.90 -7.00 6.26
CA ARG A 489 28.22 -6.98 6.91
C ARG A 489 28.23 -7.78 8.22
N PHE A 490 27.17 -7.70 9.01
CA PHE A 490 27.04 -8.50 10.22
C PHE A 490 26.89 -9.99 9.90
N VAL A 491 26.06 -10.34 8.92
CA VAL A 491 25.91 -11.72 8.43
C VAL A 491 27.25 -12.30 7.96
N ASP A 492 27.99 -11.55 7.15
CA ASP A 492 29.31 -11.99 6.68
C ASP A 492 30.30 -12.21 7.84
N SER A 493 30.22 -11.40 8.90
CA SER A 493 31.05 -11.61 10.10
C SER A 493 30.71 -12.90 10.85
N VAL A 494 29.44 -13.33 10.84
CA VAL A 494 29.02 -14.63 11.37
C VAL A 494 29.56 -15.76 10.48
N LEU A 495 29.37 -15.64 9.17
CA LEU A 495 29.75 -16.67 8.19
C LEU A 495 31.28 -16.80 8.02
N ALA A 496 32.04 -15.75 8.35
CA ALA A 496 33.50 -15.77 8.29
C ALA A 496 34.13 -16.62 9.40
N VAL A 497 33.43 -16.90 10.50
CA VAL A 497 33.94 -17.77 11.57
C VAL A 497 33.72 -19.23 11.16
N PRO A 498 34.79 -20.03 11.01
CA PRO A 498 34.66 -21.44 10.69
C PRO A 498 33.87 -22.17 11.78
N GLY A 499 32.89 -22.96 11.38
CA GLY A 499 32.11 -23.75 12.32
C GLY A 499 30.71 -24.06 11.81
N ASP A 500 30.01 -24.83 12.60
CA ASP A 500 28.67 -25.31 12.32
C ASP A 500 27.63 -24.34 12.93
N THR A 501 27.79 -23.02 12.70
CA THR A 501 26.82 -22.05 13.22
C THR A 501 25.60 -21.99 12.32
N ARG A 502 24.43 -22.21 12.92
CA ARG A 502 23.15 -22.03 12.25
C ARG A 502 22.73 -20.58 12.33
N LEU A 503 22.54 -19.92 11.19
CA LEU A 503 22.12 -18.52 11.12
C LEU A 503 20.75 -18.42 10.43
N ALA A 504 19.82 -17.71 11.05
CA ALA A 504 18.57 -17.29 10.45
C ALA A 504 18.40 -15.77 10.59
N VAL A 505 17.98 -15.11 9.52
CA VAL A 505 17.55 -13.71 9.49
C VAL A 505 16.06 -13.73 9.14
N VAL A 506 15.23 -13.22 10.04
CA VAL A 506 13.79 -13.34 9.93
C VAL A 506 13.11 -12.00 10.17
N GLY A 507 12.06 -11.76 9.40
CA GLY A 507 11.06 -10.75 9.70
C GLY A 507 10.69 -9.83 8.55
N ASP A 508 10.01 -8.74 8.90
CA ASP A 508 9.54 -7.73 7.96
C ASP A 508 10.72 -6.91 7.40
N LEU A 509 11.20 -7.28 6.21
CA LEU A 509 12.24 -6.52 5.51
C LEU A 509 11.65 -5.38 4.67
N ASN A 510 10.32 -5.19 4.71
CA ASN A 510 9.57 -4.16 4.01
C ASN A 510 9.90 -4.08 2.51
N ASP A 511 10.27 -5.21 1.92
CA ASP A 511 10.64 -5.25 0.52
C ASP A 511 10.39 -6.59 -0.15
N PHE A 512 10.30 -6.54 -1.47
CA PHE A 512 9.90 -7.69 -2.27
C PHE A 512 11.01 -8.73 -2.39
N ALA A 513 10.64 -10.00 -2.61
CA ALA A 513 11.60 -11.08 -2.86
C ALA A 513 12.53 -10.81 -4.05
N PHE A 514 12.05 -10.06 -5.05
CA PHE A 514 12.80 -9.66 -6.25
C PHE A 514 13.53 -8.31 -6.11
N SER A 515 13.53 -7.67 -4.94
CA SER A 515 14.09 -6.34 -4.78
C SER A 515 15.62 -6.34 -4.64
N PRO A 516 16.29 -5.20 -4.90
CA PRO A 516 17.73 -5.04 -4.63
C PRO A 516 18.13 -5.27 -3.16
N THR A 517 17.22 -5.01 -2.22
CA THR A 517 17.40 -5.26 -0.78
C THR A 517 17.64 -6.75 -0.53
N LEU A 518 16.77 -7.61 -1.06
CA LEU A 518 16.89 -9.06 -0.91
C LEU A 518 18.06 -9.63 -1.73
N ALA A 519 18.32 -9.07 -2.91
CA ALA A 519 19.50 -9.43 -3.70
C ALA A 519 20.81 -9.17 -2.93
N THR A 520 20.90 -8.08 -2.17
CA THR A 520 22.08 -7.75 -1.34
C THR A 520 22.30 -8.78 -0.23
N LEU A 521 21.23 -9.17 0.46
CA LEU A 521 21.29 -10.14 1.56
C LEU A 521 21.63 -11.56 1.08
N THR A 522 21.19 -11.93 -0.12
CA THR A 522 21.38 -13.28 -0.69
C THR A 522 22.60 -13.40 -1.62
N ALA A 523 23.24 -12.28 -1.98
CA ALA A 523 24.35 -12.25 -2.94
C ALA A 523 25.46 -13.27 -2.59
N GLY A 524 25.90 -14.03 -3.60
CA GLY A 524 26.90 -15.08 -3.43
C GLY A 524 26.41 -16.33 -2.70
N GLY A 525 25.10 -16.48 -2.47
CA GLY A 525 24.52 -17.60 -1.72
C GLY A 525 24.75 -17.51 -0.21
N ALA A 526 25.09 -16.32 0.30
CA ALA A 526 25.35 -16.12 1.73
C ALA A 526 24.14 -16.47 2.61
N LEU A 527 22.96 -16.07 2.14
CA LEU A 527 21.67 -16.47 2.69
C LEU A 527 20.77 -16.99 1.56
N ARG A 528 19.93 -17.96 1.89
CA ARG A 528 18.86 -18.47 1.04
C ARG A 528 17.51 -18.03 1.59
N ASN A 529 16.68 -17.41 0.75
CA ASN A 529 15.29 -17.12 1.13
C ASN A 529 14.45 -18.40 1.09
N LEU A 530 13.80 -18.75 2.20
CA LEU A 530 12.96 -19.94 2.25
C LEU A 530 11.64 -19.78 1.49
N ALA A 531 11.18 -18.55 1.25
CA ALA A 531 10.03 -18.30 0.37
C ALA A 531 10.26 -18.85 -1.05
N ASP A 532 11.51 -18.92 -1.51
CA ASP A 532 11.85 -19.48 -2.83
C ASP A 532 11.62 -20.99 -2.94
N THR A 533 11.38 -21.67 -1.83
CA THR A 533 11.02 -23.10 -1.80
C THR A 533 9.54 -23.35 -2.06
N LEU A 534 8.70 -22.32 -1.98
CA LEU A 534 7.26 -22.41 -2.26
C LEU A 534 6.96 -22.21 -3.75
N PRO A 535 5.81 -22.68 -4.26
CA PRO A 535 5.29 -22.26 -5.57
C PRO A 535 5.20 -20.74 -5.68
N ALA A 536 5.54 -20.17 -6.84
CA ALA A 536 5.63 -18.71 -7.02
C ALA A 536 4.33 -17.97 -6.63
N ALA A 537 3.17 -18.56 -6.93
CA ALA A 537 1.85 -17.98 -6.67
C ALA A 537 1.46 -17.95 -5.17
N GLU A 538 2.26 -18.55 -4.29
CA GLU A 538 2.06 -18.61 -2.83
C GLU A 538 3.03 -17.69 -2.07
N ARG A 539 3.94 -16.99 -2.77
CA ARG A 539 5.02 -16.19 -2.15
C ARG A 539 4.54 -14.78 -1.82
N TYR A 540 3.59 -14.64 -0.90
CA TYR A 540 3.11 -13.35 -0.40
C TYR A 540 2.76 -13.44 1.08
N THR A 541 2.97 -12.35 1.80
CA THR A 541 2.68 -12.23 3.24
C THR A 541 1.77 -11.05 3.57
N TYR A 542 1.46 -10.22 2.56
CA TYR A 542 0.76 -8.95 2.70
C TYR A 542 -0.18 -8.72 1.52
N VAL A 543 -1.31 -8.04 1.72
CA VAL A 543 -2.22 -7.63 0.64
C VAL A 543 -2.41 -6.12 0.65
N TYR A 544 -1.73 -5.43 -0.26
CA TYR A 544 -1.77 -3.97 -0.35
C TYR A 544 -2.52 -3.52 -1.59
N GLN A 545 -3.56 -2.70 -1.38
CA GLN A 545 -4.40 -2.18 -2.46
C GLN A 545 -4.93 -3.30 -3.38
N GLY A 546 -5.14 -4.52 -2.87
CA GLY A 546 -5.55 -5.68 -3.69
C GLY A 546 -4.44 -6.35 -4.49
N ASN A 547 -3.16 -6.07 -4.21
CA ASN A 547 -2.03 -6.90 -4.66
C ASN A 547 -1.55 -7.79 -3.52
N SER A 548 -1.46 -9.09 -3.76
CA SER A 548 -0.72 -10.03 -2.90
C SER A 548 0.78 -9.81 -3.09
N GLN A 549 1.51 -9.51 -2.01
CA GLN A 549 2.91 -9.08 -2.01
C GLN A 549 3.69 -9.73 -0.86
N ALA A 550 5.00 -9.96 -1.03
CA ALA A 550 5.89 -10.40 0.04
C ALA A 550 6.64 -9.20 0.63
N LEU A 551 6.55 -9.02 1.95
CA LEU A 551 7.34 -8.04 2.71
C LEU A 551 8.18 -8.72 3.80
N ASP A 552 7.66 -9.82 4.34
CA ASP A 552 8.31 -10.60 5.39
C ASP A 552 9.09 -11.77 4.79
N HIS A 553 10.26 -12.07 5.34
CA HIS A 553 11.14 -13.10 4.82
C HIS A 553 11.78 -13.94 5.92
N THR A 554 12.08 -15.20 5.59
CA THR A 554 12.92 -16.09 6.40
C THR A 554 14.13 -16.50 5.58
N LEU A 555 15.28 -15.90 5.87
CA LEU A 555 16.54 -16.16 5.20
C LEU A 555 17.44 -17.02 6.08
N ILE A 556 18.07 -18.06 5.52
CA ILE A 556 18.96 -18.94 6.29
C ILE A 556 20.34 -19.10 5.66
N GLY A 557 21.38 -19.26 6.49
CA GLY A 557 22.73 -19.61 6.03
C GLY A 557 22.86 -21.08 5.64
N ALA A 558 24.03 -21.48 5.14
CA ALA A 558 24.28 -22.85 4.68
C ALA A 558 24.43 -23.90 5.81
N GLY A 559 24.56 -23.47 7.07
CA GLY A 559 24.79 -24.36 8.22
C GLY A 559 23.59 -25.20 8.67
N TRP A 560 22.44 -25.10 7.99
CA TRP A 560 21.25 -25.88 8.30
C TRP A 560 21.16 -27.14 7.43
N GLY A 561 20.60 -28.21 8.00
CA GLY A 561 20.19 -29.38 7.23
C GLY A 561 18.89 -29.14 6.44
N ALA A 562 18.00 -30.13 6.45
CA ALA A 562 16.70 -30.01 5.79
C ALA A 562 15.87 -28.87 6.42
N ALA A 563 15.29 -28.04 5.56
CA ALA A 563 14.40 -26.95 5.93
C ALA A 563 13.06 -27.14 5.21
N ALA A 564 11.97 -27.11 5.98
CA ALA A 564 10.62 -26.91 5.46
C ALA A 564 10.12 -25.55 5.92
N TYR A 565 9.29 -24.91 5.11
CA TYR A 565 8.86 -23.54 5.32
C TYR A 565 7.40 -23.39 4.91
N ASP A 566 6.72 -22.44 5.54
CA ASP A 566 5.32 -22.14 5.32
C ASP A 566 5.08 -20.65 5.53
N ILE A 567 4.28 -20.04 4.65
CA ILE A 567 3.62 -18.77 4.90
C ILE A 567 2.20 -19.14 5.31
N VAL A 568 1.82 -18.85 6.55
CA VAL A 568 0.55 -19.33 7.08
C VAL A 568 -0.52 -18.28 6.85
N HIS A 569 -1.31 -18.44 5.78
CA HIS A 569 -2.34 -17.49 5.40
C HIS A 569 -3.50 -17.47 6.40
N LEU A 570 -3.40 -16.58 7.38
CA LEU A 570 -4.37 -16.44 8.48
C LEU A 570 -4.75 -15.00 8.77
N ASN A 571 -4.28 -14.01 8.01
CA ASN A 571 -4.43 -12.59 8.28
C ASN A 571 -4.68 -11.80 7.00
N ALA A 572 -3.68 -11.68 6.13
CA ALA A 572 -3.60 -10.66 5.07
C ALA A 572 -4.77 -10.69 4.07
N GLU A 573 -5.44 -11.83 3.94
CA GLU A 573 -6.54 -12.06 2.99
C GLU A 573 -7.94 -11.86 3.57
N PHE A 574 -8.04 -11.72 4.90
CA PHE A 574 -9.31 -11.72 5.63
C PHE A 574 -9.71 -10.29 6.00
N VAL A 575 -11.01 -9.98 6.04
CA VAL A 575 -11.52 -8.67 6.48
C VAL A 575 -11.42 -8.49 7.99
N ASP A 576 -11.56 -9.58 8.74
CA ASP A 576 -11.33 -9.61 10.17
C ASP A 576 -9.86 -9.97 10.42
N GLN A 577 -8.97 -8.98 10.50
CA GLN A 577 -7.53 -9.18 10.69
C GLN A 577 -7.12 -9.04 12.15
N ALA A 578 -6.10 -9.79 12.57
CA ALA A 578 -5.42 -9.57 13.86
C ALA A 578 -4.07 -8.85 13.68
N SER A 579 -3.51 -9.01 12.48
CA SER A 579 -2.45 -8.22 11.86
C SER A 579 -2.78 -8.18 10.37
N ASP A 580 -2.27 -7.20 9.65
CA ASP A 580 -2.30 -7.10 8.19
C ASP A 580 -1.26 -8.02 7.50
N HIS A 581 -0.34 -8.62 8.26
CA HIS A 581 0.67 -9.57 7.79
C HIS A 581 0.34 -11.03 8.13
N ASP A 582 0.63 -11.94 7.21
CA ASP A 582 0.66 -13.38 7.47
C ASP A 582 1.99 -13.80 8.10
N PRO A 583 1.97 -14.55 9.23
CA PRO A 583 3.20 -15.05 9.82
C PRO A 583 3.82 -16.17 9.01
N GLN A 584 5.12 -16.34 9.20
CA GLN A 584 5.89 -17.42 8.58
C GLN A 584 6.42 -18.37 9.64
N VAL A 585 6.62 -19.64 9.27
CA VAL A 585 7.32 -20.60 10.13
C VAL A 585 8.22 -21.53 9.33
N ALA A 586 9.47 -21.63 9.77
CA ALA A 586 10.43 -22.60 9.29
C ALA A 586 10.60 -23.75 10.29
N ARG A 587 10.59 -24.97 9.78
CA ARG A 587 10.95 -26.21 10.48
C ARG A 587 12.33 -26.64 10.00
N LEU A 588 13.33 -26.40 10.84
CA LEU A 588 14.74 -26.49 10.48
C LEU A 588 15.39 -27.68 11.18
N THR A 589 16.18 -28.44 10.43
CA THR A 589 17.07 -29.45 11.01
C THR A 589 18.38 -28.77 11.37
N PRO A 590 18.73 -28.67 12.66
CA PRO A 590 19.96 -28.03 13.10
C PRO A 590 21.16 -28.79 12.58
#